data_AF-A0A1W6WZA5-F1
#
_entry.id   AF-A0A1W6WZA5-F1
#
_cell.length_a   1.000
_cell.length_b   1.000
_cell.length_c   1.000
_cell.angle_alpha   90.00
_cell.angle_beta   90.00
_cell.angle_gamma   90.00
#
_symmetry.space_group_name_H-M   'P 1'
#
loop_
_entity.id
_entity.type
_entity.pdbx_description
1 polymer ?
#
loop_
_entity_poly.entity_id
_entity_poly.type
_entity_poly.pdbx_seq_one_letter_code
_entity_poly.pdbx_strand_id
1 'polypeptide(L)'
;MNAFSNERNVHFFKKGEIHVSKLEKQLIGFSEEQVFKLGYDVLTDSILIIRRFSSLIMNPSYIEIIDITHSQVISWIYMISNSIHNISDHIKRKDSNYLREEIAKALRVLYSIQQYDEKLKCLVPIFTANIDANFSR
;
A
#
# COMPACT_ATOMS: atom_id res chain seq x y z
N MET A 1 18.57 -2.79 18.41
CA MET A 1 17.27 -3.37 18.79
C MET A 1 16.17 -2.50 18.19
N ASN A 2 15.48 -3.07 17.20
CA ASN A 2 14.38 -2.42 16.48
C ASN A 2 13.15 -2.35 17.36
N ALA A 3 12.69 -1.14 17.63
CA ALA A 3 11.33 -0.90 18.04
C ALA A 3 10.95 0.51 17.61
N PHE A 4 10.48 0.64 16.36
CA PHE A 4 9.36 1.55 16.16
C PHE A 4 8.32 1.12 17.20
N SER A 5 8.21 1.91 18.28
CA SER A 5 7.41 1.63 19.47
C SER A 5 6.02 1.12 19.07
N ASN A 6 5.56 0.02 19.65
CA ASN A 6 4.28 -0.63 19.33
C ASN A 6 3.11 0.37 19.23
N GLU A 7 3.08 1.40 20.08
CA GLU A 7 2.05 2.46 20.04
C GLU A 7 2.06 3.30 18.76
N ARG A 8 3.25 3.63 18.22
CA ARG A 8 3.37 4.35 16.94
C ARG A 8 2.92 3.50 15.77
N ASN A 9 3.20 2.19 15.79
CA ASN A 9 2.67 1.27 14.77
C ASN A 9 1.14 1.15 14.87
N VAL A 10 0.57 1.06 16.07
CA VAL A 10 -0.90 1.03 16.27
C VAL A 10 -1.56 2.30 15.73
N HIS A 11 -1.01 3.49 16.01
CA HIS A 11 -1.53 4.75 15.47
C HIS A 11 -1.29 4.90 13.95
N PHE A 12 -0.18 4.36 13.44
CA PHE A 12 0.15 4.34 12.01
C PHE A 12 -0.89 3.57 11.21
N PHE A 13 -1.26 2.36 11.65
CA PHE A 13 -2.25 1.54 10.96
C PHE A 13 -3.70 2.00 11.16
N LYS A 14 -4.03 2.65 12.29
CA LYS A 14 -5.38 3.16 12.57
C LYS A 14 -5.94 4.12 11.51
N LYS A 15 -5.08 4.92 10.86
CA LYS A 15 -5.52 5.83 9.80
C LYS A 15 -5.89 5.07 8.51
N GLY A 16 -5.03 4.15 8.07
CA GLY A 16 -5.29 3.30 6.91
C GLY A 16 -6.48 2.34 7.09
N GLU A 17 -6.79 1.97 8.33
CA GLU A 17 -7.87 1.05 8.71
C GLU A 17 -9.26 1.50 8.23
N ILE A 18 -9.56 2.80 8.24
CA ILE A 18 -10.87 3.32 7.82
C ILE A 18 -11.11 3.06 6.33
N HIS A 19 -10.13 3.36 5.47
CA HIS A 19 -10.26 3.17 4.03
C HIS A 19 -10.31 1.68 3.67
N VAL A 20 -9.51 0.88 4.38
CA VAL A 20 -9.43 -0.57 4.15
C VAL A 20 -10.71 -1.27 4.58
N SER A 21 -11.34 -0.87 5.68
CA SER A 21 -12.60 -1.51 6.13
C SER A 21 -13.75 -1.36 5.12
N LYS A 22 -13.82 -0.21 4.42
CA LYS A 22 -14.76 -0.01 3.31
C LYS A 22 -14.38 -0.90 2.12
N LEU A 23 -13.09 -0.95 1.80
CA LEU A 23 -12.56 -1.68 0.65
C LEU A 23 -12.64 -3.21 0.82
N GLU A 24 -12.40 -3.74 2.02
CA GLU A 24 -12.58 -5.16 2.35
C GLU A 24 -14.03 -5.60 2.11
N LYS A 25 -15.00 -4.75 2.46
CA LYS A 25 -16.42 -5.01 2.14
C LYS A 25 -16.69 -4.98 0.63
N GLN A 26 -16.04 -4.09 -0.11
CA GLN A 26 -16.17 -4.04 -1.57
C GLN A 26 -15.53 -5.25 -2.26
N LEU A 27 -14.37 -5.71 -1.79
CA LEU A 27 -13.66 -6.87 -2.32
C LEU A 27 -14.48 -8.16 -2.28
N ILE A 28 -15.35 -8.32 -1.27
CA ILE A 28 -16.28 -9.46 -1.19
C ILE A 28 -17.24 -9.48 -2.38
N GLY A 29 -17.67 -8.30 -2.84
CA GLY A 29 -18.59 -8.15 -3.97
C GLY A 29 -17.94 -8.23 -5.36
N PHE A 30 -16.61 -8.27 -5.44
CA PHE A 30 -15.92 -8.27 -6.73
C PHE A 30 -15.93 -9.65 -7.38
N SER A 31 -16.15 -9.65 -8.70
CA SER A 31 -15.90 -10.81 -9.54
C SER A 31 -14.42 -11.19 -9.51
N GLU A 32 -14.10 -12.44 -9.86
CA GLU A 32 -12.71 -12.89 -9.88
C GLU A 32 -11.83 -12.05 -10.81
N GLU A 33 -12.34 -11.70 -12.00
CA GLU A 33 -11.63 -10.84 -12.95
C GLU A 33 -11.28 -9.48 -12.34
N GLN A 34 -12.22 -8.87 -11.61
CA GLN A 34 -12.01 -7.59 -10.94
C GLN A 34 -10.94 -7.72 -9.84
N VAL A 35 -10.94 -8.82 -9.09
CA VAL A 35 -9.92 -9.10 -8.06
C VAL A 35 -8.54 -9.30 -8.69
N PHE A 36 -8.42 -10.07 -9.77
CA PHE A 36 -7.13 -10.26 -10.44
C PHE A 36 -6.59 -8.95 -11.00
N LYS A 37 -7.43 -8.17 -11.68
CA LYS A 37 -7.07 -6.85 -12.19
C LYS A 37 -6.57 -5.96 -11.05
N LEU A 38 -7.32 -5.89 -9.95
CA LEU A 38 -6.92 -5.10 -8.79
C LEU A 38 -5.62 -5.60 -8.16
N GLY A 39 -5.39 -6.92 -8.13
CA GLY A 39 -4.12 -7.50 -7.68
C GLY A 39 -2.92 -7.01 -8.50
N TYR A 40 -3.05 -6.96 -9.84
CA TYR A 40 -2.02 -6.40 -10.71
C TYR A 40 -1.81 -4.90 -10.49
N ASP A 41 -2.89 -4.14 -10.33
CA ASP A 41 -2.83 -2.70 -10.12
C ASP A 41 -2.14 -2.38 -8.78
N VAL A 42 -2.51 -3.06 -7.69
CA VAL A 42 -1.87 -2.90 -6.37
C VAL A 42 -0.39 -3.28 -6.40
N LEU A 43 -0.04 -4.36 -7.11
CA LEU A 43 1.35 -4.76 -7.27
C LEU A 43 2.16 -3.68 -8.01
N THR A 44 1.58 -3.10 -9.07
CA THR A 44 2.18 -2.03 -9.86
C THR A 44 2.39 -0.77 -9.04
N ASP A 45 1.34 -0.29 -8.35
CA ASP A 45 1.40 0.87 -7.46
C ASP A 45 2.52 0.70 -6.43
N SER A 46 2.56 -0.46 -5.78
CA SER A 46 3.53 -0.76 -4.73
C SER A 46 4.98 -0.74 -5.23
N ILE A 47 5.25 -1.33 -6.40
CA ILE A 47 6.59 -1.34 -7.00
C ILE A 47 7.02 0.08 -7.37
N LEU A 48 6.13 0.89 -7.94
CA LEU A 48 6.41 2.29 -8.28
C LEU A 48 6.72 3.12 -7.04
N ILE A 49 5.99 2.91 -5.95
CA ILE A 49 6.21 3.59 -4.67
C ILE A 49 7.55 3.18 -4.07
N ILE A 50 7.87 1.88 -4.04
CA ILE A 50 9.19 1.39 -3.60
C ILE A 50 10.29 2.06 -4.41
N ARG A 51 10.16 2.12 -5.74
CA ARG A 51 11.15 2.77 -6.61
C ARG A 51 11.34 4.25 -6.25
N ARG A 52 10.25 4.99 -6.01
CA ARG A 52 10.31 6.40 -5.60
C ARG A 52 11.01 6.57 -4.26
N PHE A 53 10.65 5.77 -3.27
CA PHE A 53 11.29 5.78 -1.95
C PHE A 53 12.79 5.44 -2.03
N SER A 54 13.17 4.46 -2.85
CA SER A 54 14.58 4.17 -3.11
C SER A 54 15.32 5.37 -3.73
N SER A 55 14.68 6.11 -4.65
CA SER A 55 15.27 7.34 -5.21
C SER A 55 15.44 8.45 -4.17
N LEU A 56 14.51 8.59 -3.22
CA LEU A 56 14.64 9.55 -2.12
C LEU A 56 15.85 9.22 -1.24
N ILE A 57 16.07 7.94 -0.92
CA ILE A 57 17.23 7.51 -0.13
C ILE A 57 18.54 7.87 -0.84
N MET A 58 18.59 7.70 -2.16
CA MET A 58 19.78 7.99 -2.97
C MET A 58 19.99 9.49 -3.25
N ASN A 59 18.96 10.32 -3.07
CA ASN A 59 19.03 11.77 -3.28
C ASN A 59 18.34 12.54 -2.14
N PRO A 60 19.06 12.80 -1.03
CA PRO A 60 18.50 13.33 0.21
C PRO A 60 17.87 14.73 0.10
N SER A 61 18.19 15.49 -0.95
CA SER A 61 17.67 16.85 -1.16
C SER A 61 16.14 16.91 -1.27
N TYR A 62 15.48 15.81 -1.63
CA TYR A 62 14.01 15.70 -1.62
C TYR A 62 13.43 15.34 -0.24
N ILE A 63 14.23 14.73 0.63
CA ILE A 63 13.82 14.33 1.97
C ILE A 63 13.72 15.55 2.88
N GLU A 64 14.50 16.61 2.67
CA GLU A 64 14.42 17.83 3.49
C GLU A 64 13.08 18.59 3.34
N ILE A 65 12.30 18.33 2.29
CA ILE A 65 11.00 18.98 2.04
C ILE A 65 9.87 18.37 2.89
N ILE A 66 10.04 17.13 3.34
CA ILE A 66 9.05 16.36 4.08
C ILE A 66 9.77 15.79 5.29
N ASP A 67 9.46 16.24 6.51
CA ASP A 67 10.15 15.90 7.76
C ASP A 67 10.09 14.39 8.08
N ILE A 68 10.83 13.60 7.30
CA ILE A 68 10.85 12.15 7.21
C ILE A 68 12.31 11.75 7.19
N THR A 69 12.67 10.77 7.99
CA THR A 69 14.05 10.27 8.05
C THR A 69 14.28 9.16 7.01
N HIS A 70 15.55 8.95 6.63
CA HIS A 70 15.93 7.78 5.83
C HIS A 70 15.46 6.46 6.45
N SER A 71 15.51 6.33 7.79
CA SER A 71 15.08 5.12 8.49
C SER A 71 13.57 4.88 8.38
N GLN A 72 12.75 5.94 8.35
CA GLN A 72 11.32 5.81 8.09
C GLN A 72 11.06 5.33 6.65
N VAL A 73 11.73 5.92 5.67
CA VAL A 73 11.59 5.49 4.26
C VAL A 73 11.98 4.02 4.09
N ILE A 74 13.10 3.59 4.67
CA ILE A 74 13.54 2.19 4.65
C ILE A 74 12.50 1.26 5.31
N SER A 75 11.94 1.67 6.45
CA SER A 75 10.89 0.91 7.12
C SER A 75 9.64 0.78 6.25
N TRP A 76 9.24 1.83 5.54
CA TRP A 76 8.10 1.77 4.64
C TRP A 76 8.36 0.88 3.41
N ILE A 77 9.55 0.93 2.82
CA ILE A 77 9.93 0.00 1.74
C ILE A 77 9.79 -1.45 2.22
N TYR A 78 10.28 -1.75 3.41
CA TYR A 78 10.18 -3.08 4.01
C TYR A 78 8.71 -3.50 4.23
N MET A 79 7.90 -2.61 4.80
CA MET A 79 6.47 -2.87 5.01
C MET A 79 5.71 -3.11 3.69
N ILE A 80 5.96 -2.30 2.67
CA ILE A 80 5.33 -2.48 1.35
C ILE A 80 5.75 -3.82 0.76
N SER A 81 7.05 -4.11 0.73
CA SER A 81 7.60 -5.35 0.16
C SER A 81 6.99 -6.59 0.82
N ASN A 82 6.91 -6.59 2.17
CA ASN A 82 6.27 -7.67 2.92
C ASN A 82 4.77 -7.76 2.66
N SER A 83 4.08 -6.67 2.35
CA SER A 83 2.64 -6.72 2.11
C SER A 83 2.26 -7.24 0.72
N ILE A 84 3.18 -7.23 -0.24
CA ILE A 84 2.90 -7.61 -1.64
C ILE A 84 3.54 -8.93 -2.09
N HIS A 85 4.42 -9.53 -1.28
CA HIS A 85 5.26 -10.66 -1.69
C HIS A 85 4.48 -11.86 -2.25
N ASN A 86 3.26 -12.11 -1.77
CA ASN A 86 2.44 -13.24 -2.22
C ASN A 86 1.48 -12.90 -3.36
N ILE A 87 1.26 -11.62 -3.68
CA ILE A 87 0.24 -11.20 -4.68
C ILE A 87 0.52 -11.87 -6.03
N SER A 88 1.76 -11.83 -6.52
CA SER A 88 2.16 -12.46 -7.78
C SER A 88 1.84 -13.96 -7.81
N ASP A 89 2.06 -14.65 -6.71
CA ASP A 89 1.89 -16.10 -6.64
C ASP A 89 0.41 -16.49 -6.62
N HIS A 90 -0.43 -15.77 -5.89
CA HIS A 90 -1.88 -16.00 -5.89
C HIS A 90 -2.50 -15.66 -7.25
N ILE A 91 -2.01 -14.63 -7.95
CA ILE A 91 -2.39 -14.34 -9.33
C ILE A 91 -2.06 -15.53 -10.25
N LYS A 92 -0.83 -16.05 -10.21
CA LYS A 92 -0.42 -17.19 -11.04
C LYS A 92 -1.23 -18.46 -10.77
N ARG A 93 -1.55 -18.71 -9.50
CA ARG A 93 -2.34 -19.86 -9.05
C ARG A 93 -3.84 -19.69 -9.30
N LYS A 94 -4.28 -18.51 -9.74
CA LYS A 94 -5.69 -18.15 -9.91
C LYS A 94 -6.49 -18.32 -8.61
N ASP A 95 -5.89 -17.94 -7.49
CA ASP A 95 -6.48 -18.06 -6.16
C ASP A 95 -7.11 -16.73 -5.73
N SER A 96 -8.36 -16.52 -6.13
CA SER A 96 -9.06 -15.24 -5.92
C SER A 96 -9.38 -14.97 -4.44
N ASN A 97 -9.54 -15.99 -3.61
CA ASN A 97 -9.89 -15.83 -2.19
C ASN A 97 -8.72 -15.25 -1.40
N TYR A 98 -7.55 -15.89 -1.47
CA TYR A 98 -6.36 -15.39 -0.79
C TYR A 98 -5.85 -14.08 -1.41
N LEU A 99 -6.04 -13.88 -2.73
CA LEU A 99 -5.68 -12.63 -3.38
C LEU A 99 -6.43 -11.42 -2.80
N ARG A 100 -7.71 -11.56 -2.43
CA ARG A 100 -8.47 -10.48 -1.76
C ARG A 100 -7.83 -10.08 -0.43
N GLU A 101 -7.42 -11.05 0.38
CA GLU A 101 -6.76 -10.78 1.66
C GLU A 101 -5.43 -10.05 1.49
N GLU A 102 -4.61 -10.50 0.52
CA GLU A 102 -3.32 -9.88 0.24
C GLU A 102 -3.49 -8.45 -0.32
N ILE A 103 -4.49 -8.23 -1.19
CA ILE A 103 -4.86 -6.89 -1.68
C ILE A 103 -5.22 -5.97 -0.50
N ALA A 104 -6.08 -6.43 0.42
CA ALA A 104 -6.50 -5.63 1.57
C ALA A 104 -5.31 -5.27 2.48
N LYS A 105 -4.41 -6.22 2.75
CA LYS A 105 -3.19 -6.01 3.53
C LYS A 105 -2.26 -4.99 2.88
N ALA A 106 -2.00 -5.12 1.58
CA ALA A 106 -1.17 -4.19 0.83
C ALA A 106 -1.75 -2.77 0.83
N LEU A 107 -3.03 -2.62 0.51
CA LEU A 107 -3.69 -1.32 0.51
C LEU A 107 -3.69 -0.69 1.90
N ARG A 108 -3.82 -1.47 2.97
CA ARG A 108 -3.69 -0.96 4.35
C ARG A 108 -2.34 -0.33 4.61
N VAL A 109 -1.26 -0.97 4.17
CA VAL A 109 0.08 -0.41 4.29
C VAL A 109 0.20 0.87 3.46
N LEU A 110 -0.22 0.85 2.19
CA LEU A 110 -0.11 2.00 1.30
C LEU A 110 -0.89 3.22 1.82
N TYR A 111 -2.15 3.04 2.22
CA TYR A 111 -2.96 4.13 2.79
C TYR A 111 -2.39 4.65 4.11
N SER A 112 -1.88 3.76 4.97
CA SER A 112 -1.26 4.17 6.25
C SER A 112 -0.03 5.06 6.01
N ILE A 113 0.80 4.72 5.01
CA ILE A 113 1.95 5.55 4.61
C ILE A 113 1.45 6.87 4.00
N GLN A 114 0.53 6.82 3.04
CA GLN A 114 0.03 8.02 2.36
C GLN A 114 -0.59 9.03 3.34
N GLN A 115 -1.26 8.56 4.39
CA GLN A 115 -1.94 9.38 5.40
C GLN A 115 -1.03 9.76 6.59
N TYR A 116 0.23 9.33 6.57
CA TYR A 116 1.21 9.72 7.57
C TYR A 116 1.47 11.23 7.52
N ASP A 117 1.59 11.80 6.32
CA ASP A 117 1.77 13.23 6.06
C ASP A 117 1.10 13.62 4.72
N GLU A 118 0.47 14.79 4.64
CA GLU A 118 -0.21 15.26 3.42
C GLU A 118 0.73 15.34 2.21
N LYS A 119 2.02 15.66 2.41
CA LYS A 119 3.03 15.72 1.36
C LYS A 119 3.33 14.35 0.77
N LEU A 120 3.00 13.25 1.46
CA LEU A 120 3.18 11.89 0.93
C LEU A 120 2.15 11.50 -0.12
N LYS A 121 1.04 12.24 -0.27
CA LYS A 121 0.04 11.97 -1.32
C LYS A 121 0.63 11.99 -2.73
N CYS A 122 1.60 12.86 -3.01
CA CYS A 122 2.26 12.91 -4.31
C CYS A 122 3.29 11.80 -4.51
N LEU A 123 3.90 11.31 -3.42
CA LEU A 123 4.92 10.28 -3.43
C LEU A 123 4.34 8.86 -3.43
N VAL A 124 3.17 8.70 -2.81
CA VAL A 124 2.43 7.45 -2.66
C VAL A 124 1.11 7.53 -3.44
N PRO A 125 1.13 7.59 -4.79
CA PRO A 125 -0.09 7.60 -5.56
C PRO A 125 -0.69 6.20 -5.54
N ILE A 126 -1.88 6.10 -4.97
CA ILE A 126 -2.66 4.86 -4.93
C ILE A 126 -3.72 5.01 -6.02
N PHE A 127 -3.38 4.66 -7.26
CA PHE A 127 -4.29 4.82 -8.40
C PHE A 127 -5.50 3.89 -8.30
N THR A 128 -5.36 2.83 -7.52
CA THR A 128 -6.43 1.93 -7.09
C THR A 128 -7.50 2.60 -6.20
N ALA A 129 -7.30 3.82 -5.69
CA ALA A 129 -8.33 4.56 -4.94
C ALA A 129 -9.58 4.90 -5.78
N ASN A 130 -9.48 4.82 -7.11
CA ASN A 130 -10.58 5.05 -8.04
C ASN A 130 -11.40 3.77 -8.32
N ILE A 131 -11.37 2.78 -7.42
CA ILE A 131 -12.23 1.59 -7.47
C ILE A 131 -13.72 1.96 -7.63
N ASP A 132 -14.19 3.02 -6.94
CA ASP A 132 -15.55 3.53 -7.10
C ASP A 132 -15.82 4.04 -8.54
N ALA A 133 -14.82 4.55 -9.28
CA ALA A 133 -14.96 4.96 -10.68
C ALA A 133 -14.73 3.81 -11.69
N ASN A 134 -13.91 2.82 -11.34
CA ASN A 134 -13.51 1.72 -12.22
C ASN A 134 -14.53 0.57 -12.27
N PHE A 135 -15.46 0.49 -11.31
CA PHE A 135 -16.45 -0.58 -11.21
C PHE A 135 -17.92 -0.07 -11.14
N SER A 136 -18.15 1.22 -11.38
CA SER A 136 -19.50 1.82 -11.55
C SER A 136 -20.07 1.65 -12.96
N ARG A 137 -20.00 0.44 -13.52
CA ARG A 137 -20.69 0.09 -14.76
C ARG A 137 -21.37 -1.26 -14.67
#